data_AF-A0A6G0EJJ9-F1
#
_entry.id   AF-A0A6G0EJJ9-F1
#
_cell.length_a   1.000
_cell.length_b   1.000
_cell.length_c   1.000
_cell.angle_alpha   90.00
_cell.angle_beta   90.00
_cell.angle_gamma   90.00
#
_symmetry.space_group_name_H-M   'P 1'
#
loop_
_entity.id
_entity.type
_entity.pdbx_description
1 polymer ?
#
loop_
_entity_poly.entity_id
_entity_poly.type
_entity_poly.pdbx_seq_one_letter_code
_entity_poly.pdbx_strand_id
1 'polypeptide(L)'
;MRRRQFLAATGTAAAVGLSGCLAELGRLYTSNEPPVVRNRPNEAYVPTHVEGMKMVGTADAGDYRVGLFYSYPHRFWVMDDEDGDYATSKTAVEPGDDVHLMASVWDPETGTTVPDTGLSVELSRDDELVSEEVIYAMLSQRMGFHYGANFGLGGDGTYEVRVNVGATSLNRFGELAGRFESPASATLDFEFTERDRDDIPYTMLDDKKGDPGAVKPMEMEMVPLGRAPETLPGDRLGSGMASGLRLVGTAISEPRFGEDTYLAISAQTPYNRLVVPRMGLSATVSGGGLVRFDDRLEPGLDPELGFHYGATVPSLSADDTVEVLVDTPPQVARHEGYETAFLEFDTTRLT
;
A
#
# COMPACT_ATOMS: atom_id res chain seq x y z
N MET A 1 42.51 -31.03 67.05
CA MET A 1 41.55 -31.95 66.39
C MET A 1 41.74 -31.85 64.87
N ARG A 2 42.00 -32.99 64.21
CA ARG A 2 41.77 -33.37 62.78
C ARG A 2 42.33 -32.43 61.67
N ARG A 3 43.46 -32.82 61.05
CA ARG A 3 43.62 -33.46 59.69
C ARG A 3 43.57 -32.42 58.54
N ARG A 4 44.71 -32.08 57.89
CA ARG A 4 45.26 -32.65 56.61
C ARG A 4 44.19 -32.64 55.49
N GLN A 5 44.35 -32.20 54.24
CA GLN A 5 45.46 -31.99 53.28
C GLN A 5 44.74 -31.40 52.01
N PHE A 6 45.25 -30.36 51.36
CA PHE A 6 46.02 -30.38 50.09
C PHE A 6 45.26 -30.90 48.84
N LEU A 7 45.17 -30.05 47.80
CA LEU A 7 45.03 -30.27 46.34
C LEU A 7 44.65 -28.90 45.73
N ALA A 8 45.44 -28.14 44.98
CA ALA A 8 46.17 -28.40 43.74
C ALA A 8 45.28 -29.04 42.65
N ALA A 9 44.78 -28.24 41.70
CA ALA A 9 44.78 -28.55 40.26
C ALA A 9 43.99 -27.52 39.40
N THR A 10 44.55 -27.25 38.23
CA THR A 10 43.89 -26.92 36.95
C THR A 10 43.22 -25.56 36.77
N GLY A 11 44.03 -24.57 36.40
CA GLY A 11 43.59 -23.49 35.52
C GLY A 11 43.64 -23.96 34.06
N THR A 12 42.56 -24.55 33.58
CA THR A 12 42.29 -24.74 32.14
C THR A 12 41.33 -23.62 31.75
N ALA A 13 41.84 -22.55 31.14
CA ALA A 13 41.00 -21.50 30.59
C ALA A 13 40.18 -22.08 29.43
N ALA A 14 38.89 -22.29 29.68
CA ALA A 14 37.91 -22.63 28.67
C ALA A 14 37.73 -21.44 27.73
N ALA A 15 38.29 -21.53 26.52
CA ALA A 15 37.86 -20.73 25.39
C ALA A 15 36.54 -21.33 24.88
N VAL A 16 35.42 -20.95 25.49
CA VAL A 16 34.08 -21.37 25.06
C VAL A 16 33.18 -20.14 24.98
N GLY A 17 32.68 -19.87 23.77
CA GLY A 17 31.35 -19.30 23.60
C GLY A 17 31.20 -17.81 23.26
N LEU A 18 31.99 -17.24 22.36
CA LEU A 18 31.67 -15.91 21.78
C LEU A 18 30.89 -15.99 20.45
N SER A 19 30.63 -17.18 19.90
CA SER A 19 29.85 -17.32 18.66
C SER A 19 28.36 -17.04 18.86
N GLY A 20 27.81 -17.22 20.07
CA GLY A 20 26.40 -16.99 20.36
C GLY A 20 26.02 -15.50 20.44
N CYS A 21 26.83 -14.68 21.12
CA CYS A 21 26.54 -13.25 21.25
C CYS A 21 26.72 -12.47 19.93
N LEU A 22 27.59 -12.92 19.03
CA LEU A 22 27.72 -12.33 17.70
C LEU A 22 26.54 -12.69 16.78
N ALA A 23 25.97 -13.90 16.92
CA ALA A 23 24.74 -14.27 16.22
C ALA A 23 23.50 -13.54 16.78
N GLU A 24 23.43 -13.30 18.09
CA GLU A 24 22.38 -12.44 18.68
C GLU A 24 22.55 -10.96 18.28
N LEU A 25 23.78 -10.44 18.20
CA LEU A 25 24.05 -9.08 17.70
C LEU A 25 23.79 -8.94 16.19
N GLY A 26 23.97 -10.02 15.41
CA GLY A 26 23.57 -10.07 13.99
C GLY A 26 22.05 -10.13 13.80
N ARG A 27 21.33 -10.84 14.68
CA ARG A 27 19.85 -10.85 14.73
C ARG A 27 19.22 -9.55 15.24
N LEU A 28 20.00 -8.65 15.85
CA LEU A 28 19.50 -7.36 16.35
C LEU A 28 19.27 -6.31 15.24
N TYR A 29 19.58 -6.61 13.98
CA TYR A 29 19.42 -5.70 12.84
C TYR A 29 18.65 -6.34 11.67
N THR A 30 17.55 -7.06 11.92
CA THR A 30 16.67 -7.54 10.82
C THR A 30 15.90 -6.37 10.17
N SER A 31 15.58 -5.34 10.96
CA SER A 31 15.07 -4.06 10.46
C SER A 31 16.18 -3.01 10.45
N ASN A 32 16.50 -2.48 9.27
CA ASN A 32 17.42 -1.36 9.09
C ASN A 32 16.76 0.00 9.35
N GLU A 33 15.51 0.03 9.82
CA GLU A 33 14.78 1.28 9.86
C GLU A 33 15.18 2.16 11.07
N PRO A 34 15.61 3.42 10.84
CA PRO A 34 15.93 4.37 11.89
C PRO A 34 14.68 4.79 12.67
N PRO A 35 14.81 5.41 13.86
CA PRO A 35 13.68 6.00 14.55
C PRO A 35 12.93 7.02 13.68
N VAL A 36 11.59 6.99 13.75
CA VAL A 36 10.74 7.98 13.08
C VAL A 36 11.05 9.42 13.50
N VAL A 37 10.77 10.36 12.60
CA VAL A 37 10.86 11.80 12.91
C VAL A 37 9.96 12.12 14.10
N ARG A 38 10.43 12.92 15.07
CA ARG A 38 9.66 13.23 16.29
C ARG A 38 8.52 14.20 16.04
N ASN A 39 8.79 15.29 15.33
CA ASN A 39 7.83 16.37 15.06
C ASN A 39 7.35 16.28 13.61
N ARG A 40 6.62 15.20 13.30
CA ARG A 40 6.08 14.96 11.96
C ARG A 40 4.91 15.90 11.70
N PRO A 41 4.75 16.39 10.45
CA PRO A 41 3.59 17.18 10.09
C PRO A 41 2.35 16.27 9.93
N ASN A 42 1.15 16.84 10.06
CA ASN A 42 -0.13 16.15 9.83
C ASN A 42 -0.47 16.13 8.32
N GLU A 43 0.50 15.76 7.49
CA GLU A 43 0.40 15.68 6.03
C GLU A 43 1.53 14.78 5.49
N ALA A 44 1.52 14.52 4.20
CA ALA A 44 2.58 13.76 3.54
C ALA A 44 3.95 14.46 3.69
N TYR A 45 4.95 13.70 4.12
CA TYR A 45 6.30 14.21 4.37
C TYR A 45 7.39 13.25 3.89
N VAL A 46 8.60 13.76 3.71
CA VAL A 46 9.76 12.96 3.27
C VAL A 46 10.18 12.00 4.40
N PRO A 47 10.17 10.67 4.20
CA PRO A 47 10.51 9.70 5.25
C PRO A 47 12.00 9.77 5.63
N THR A 48 12.35 9.10 6.73
CA THR A 48 13.74 8.98 7.21
C THR A 48 14.70 8.35 6.20
N HIS A 49 14.20 7.45 5.36
CA HIS A 49 14.99 6.67 4.42
C HIS A 49 14.16 6.24 3.22
N VAL A 50 14.85 5.76 2.21
CA VAL A 50 14.27 4.97 1.13
C VAL A 50 15.06 3.70 0.92
N GLU A 51 14.36 2.66 0.54
CA GLU A 51 14.97 1.39 0.16
C GLU A 51 14.52 0.91 -1.21
N GLY A 52 15.32 0.02 -1.78
CA GLY A 52 15.00 -0.78 -2.93
C GLY A 52 14.06 -1.93 -2.59
N MET A 53 13.87 -2.82 -3.54
CA MET A 53 13.23 -4.11 -3.33
C MET A 53 13.74 -5.07 -4.40
N LYS A 54 13.55 -6.37 -4.20
CA LYS A 54 13.77 -7.39 -5.22
C LYS A 54 12.43 -7.94 -5.69
N MET A 55 12.34 -8.24 -6.99
CA MET A 55 11.19 -8.91 -7.56
C MET A 55 11.38 -10.42 -7.40
N VAL A 56 10.37 -11.10 -6.86
CA VAL A 56 10.28 -12.56 -6.89
C VAL A 56 9.87 -13.01 -8.28
N GLY A 57 8.78 -12.43 -8.79
CA GLY A 57 8.32 -12.69 -10.14
C GLY A 57 6.94 -12.10 -10.42
N THR A 58 6.39 -12.45 -11.58
CA THR A 58 5.02 -12.12 -11.95
C THR A 58 4.32 -13.38 -12.47
N ALA A 59 3.03 -13.52 -12.17
CA ALA A 59 2.24 -14.68 -12.56
C ALA A 59 0.78 -14.31 -12.84
N ASP A 60 0.13 -15.07 -13.72
CA ASP A 60 -1.30 -14.92 -14.01
C ASP A 60 -2.13 -15.62 -12.93
N ALA A 61 -3.19 -14.95 -12.47
CA ALA A 61 -4.16 -15.45 -11.51
C ALA A 61 -5.57 -15.18 -12.07
N GLY A 62 -6.08 -16.07 -12.91
CA GLY A 62 -7.37 -15.83 -13.58
C GLY A 62 -7.32 -14.58 -14.46
N ASP A 63 -8.23 -13.64 -14.25
CA ASP A 63 -8.26 -12.37 -14.96
C ASP A 63 -7.17 -11.39 -14.50
N TYR A 64 -6.53 -11.67 -13.36
CA TYR A 64 -5.50 -10.81 -12.76
C TYR A 64 -4.10 -11.22 -13.21
N ARG A 65 -3.18 -10.25 -13.19
CA ARG A 65 -1.74 -10.46 -13.10
C ARG A 65 -1.27 -10.01 -11.71
N VAL A 66 -0.43 -10.83 -11.09
CA VAL A 66 0.16 -10.56 -9.78
C VAL A 66 1.67 -10.38 -9.95
N GLY A 67 2.22 -9.40 -9.26
CA GLY A 67 3.66 -9.19 -9.12
C GLY A 67 4.04 -9.27 -7.65
N LEU A 68 5.02 -10.10 -7.34
CA LEU A 68 5.48 -10.35 -5.97
C LEU A 68 6.90 -9.82 -5.79
N PHE A 69 7.11 -9.14 -4.66
CA PHE A 69 8.34 -8.44 -4.32
C PHE A 69 8.69 -8.68 -2.86
N TYR A 70 9.95 -8.43 -2.51
CA TYR A 70 10.39 -8.43 -1.12
C TYR A 70 11.41 -7.33 -0.84
N SER A 71 11.43 -6.89 0.41
CA SER A 71 12.45 -6.01 0.96
C SER A 71 12.74 -6.36 2.43
N TYR A 72 13.46 -5.48 3.14
CA TYR A 72 13.63 -5.57 4.59
C TYR A 72 12.26 -5.53 5.29
N PRO A 73 12.11 -6.22 6.43
CA PRO A 73 10.94 -6.04 7.30
C PRO A 73 10.69 -4.57 7.64
N HIS A 74 9.43 -4.15 7.53
CA HIS A 74 9.02 -2.77 7.73
C HIS A 74 8.17 -2.61 8.98
N ARG A 75 8.31 -1.47 9.65
CA ARG A 75 7.21 -0.94 10.45
C ARG A 75 6.19 -0.31 9.51
N PHE A 76 4.93 -0.39 9.88
CA PHE A 76 3.86 0.31 9.16
C PHE A 76 2.76 0.71 10.13
N TRP A 77 1.78 1.43 9.62
CA TRP A 77 0.69 1.98 10.41
C TRP A 77 -0.64 1.50 9.87
N VAL A 78 -1.45 0.87 10.71
CA VAL A 78 -2.80 0.44 10.36
C VAL A 78 -3.80 1.52 10.80
N MET A 79 -4.91 1.64 10.07
CA MET A 79 -5.99 2.53 10.50
C MET A 79 -6.71 1.92 11.70
N ASP A 80 -6.93 2.76 12.71
CA ASP A 80 -7.81 2.51 13.83
C ASP A 80 -8.98 3.51 13.80
N ASP A 81 -10.11 3.04 14.29
CA ASP A 81 -11.34 3.82 14.46
C ASP A 81 -11.79 3.66 15.92
N GLU A 82 -11.72 4.73 16.68
CA GLU A 82 -12.29 4.82 18.02
C GLU A 82 -13.49 5.79 18.00
N ASP A 83 -14.69 5.24 17.79
CA ASP A 83 -15.96 5.99 17.79
C ASP A 83 -16.01 7.17 16.80
N GLY A 84 -15.40 7.02 15.62
CA GLY A 84 -15.35 8.04 14.56
C GLY A 84 -14.16 9.00 14.66
N ASP A 85 -13.27 8.81 15.66
CA ASP A 85 -11.95 9.43 15.69
C ASP A 85 -10.94 8.49 15.02
N TYR A 86 -10.44 8.90 13.85
CA TYR A 86 -9.56 8.10 13.02
C TYR A 86 -8.10 8.39 13.36
N ALA A 87 -7.39 7.35 13.77
CA ALA A 87 -5.97 7.42 14.07
C ALA A 87 -5.23 6.25 13.43
N THR A 88 -3.90 6.22 13.59
CA THR A 88 -3.11 5.07 13.17
C THR A 88 -2.33 4.45 14.31
N SER A 89 -2.40 3.13 14.46
CA SER A 89 -1.49 2.36 15.31
C SER A 89 -0.33 1.80 14.52
N LYS A 90 0.83 1.78 15.18
CA LYS A 90 2.08 1.32 14.60
C LYS A 90 2.24 -0.18 14.81
N THR A 91 2.36 -0.92 13.71
CA THR A 91 2.89 -2.29 13.68
C THR A 91 4.41 -2.24 13.67
N ALA A 92 5.05 -2.90 14.64
CA ALA A 92 6.50 -2.98 14.73
C ALA A 92 7.04 -4.20 13.98
N VAL A 93 8.31 -4.16 13.59
CA VAL A 93 9.02 -5.36 13.13
C VAL A 93 9.28 -6.28 14.32
N GLU A 94 9.00 -7.56 14.14
CA GLU A 94 9.25 -8.59 15.15
C GLU A 94 10.59 -9.30 14.93
N PRO A 95 11.22 -9.88 15.97
CA PRO A 95 12.50 -10.59 15.82
C PRO A 95 12.48 -11.80 14.88
N GLY A 96 11.30 -12.30 14.52
CA GLY A 96 11.10 -13.40 13.58
C GLY A 96 10.84 -12.95 12.14
N ASP A 97 10.72 -11.65 11.89
CA ASP A 97 10.49 -11.12 10.55
C ASP A 97 11.80 -11.15 9.74
N ASP A 98 11.79 -11.86 8.62
CA ASP A 98 12.93 -11.99 7.71
C ASP A 98 12.79 -11.06 6.51
N VAL A 99 11.57 -10.85 6.00
CA VAL A 99 11.27 -9.98 4.85
C VAL A 99 9.95 -9.24 5.03
N HIS A 100 9.79 -8.12 4.33
CA HIS A 100 8.47 -7.60 3.99
C HIS A 100 8.11 -8.07 2.58
N LEU A 101 7.11 -8.96 2.46
CA LEU A 101 6.59 -9.38 1.16
C LEU A 101 5.51 -8.40 0.69
N MET A 102 5.59 -8.01 -0.58
CA MET A 102 4.67 -7.06 -1.20
C MET A 102 4.11 -7.63 -2.49
N ALA A 103 2.82 -7.38 -2.74
CA ALA A 103 2.12 -7.79 -3.95
C ALA A 103 1.41 -6.62 -4.62
N SER A 104 1.46 -6.58 -5.95
CA SER A 104 0.63 -5.71 -6.79
C SER A 104 -0.26 -6.56 -7.69
N VAL A 105 -1.50 -6.12 -7.87
CA VAL A 105 -2.51 -6.81 -8.69
C VAL A 105 -3.02 -5.85 -9.77
N TRP A 106 -3.06 -6.32 -11.02
CA TRP A 106 -3.52 -5.51 -12.14
C TRP A 106 -4.17 -6.34 -13.25
N ASP A 107 -4.86 -5.64 -14.13
CA ASP A 107 -5.35 -6.17 -15.39
C ASP A 107 -4.21 -6.30 -16.41
N PRO A 108 -3.84 -7.50 -16.90
CA PRO A 108 -2.74 -7.65 -17.85
C PRO A 108 -3.01 -7.05 -19.24
N GLU A 109 -4.28 -6.87 -19.63
CA GLU A 109 -4.64 -6.36 -20.95
C GLU A 109 -4.60 -4.84 -20.97
N THR A 110 -5.15 -4.19 -19.94
CA THR A 110 -5.24 -2.72 -19.87
C THR A 110 -4.11 -2.08 -19.06
N GLY A 111 -3.38 -2.87 -18.26
CA GLY A 111 -2.38 -2.35 -17.32
C GLY A 111 -2.98 -1.65 -16.10
N THR A 112 -4.29 -1.76 -15.87
CA THR A 112 -4.98 -1.06 -14.78
C THR A 112 -4.77 -1.79 -13.46
N THR A 113 -4.13 -1.14 -12.49
CA THR A 113 -4.06 -1.64 -11.10
C THR A 113 -5.47 -1.86 -10.56
N VAL A 114 -5.71 -3.02 -9.96
CA VAL A 114 -7.00 -3.36 -9.34
C VAL A 114 -6.87 -3.22 -7.84
N PRO A 115 -7.19 -2.05 -7.25
CA PRO A 115 -7.25 -1.93 -5.81
C PRO A 115 -8.50 -2.63 -5.26
N ASP A 116 -8.55 -2.75 -3.94
CA ASP A 116 -9.74 -3.22 -3.23
C ASP A 116 -10.18 -4.66 -3.53
N THR A 117 -9.18 -5.54 -3.71
CA THR A 117 -9.33 -6.99 -3.53
C THR A 117 -8.75 -7.41 -2.17
N GLY A 118 -9.20 -8.54 -1.62
CA GLY A 118 -8.56 -9.17 -0.46
C GLY A 118 -7.45 -10.10 -0.91
N LEU A 119 -6.26 -10.03 -0.29
CA LEU A 119 -5.14 -10.91 -0.60
C LEU A 119 -4.72 -11.74 0.61
N SER A 120 -4.43 -13.02 0.37
CA SER A 120 -3.67 -13.84 1.30
C SER A 120 -2.45 -14.46 0.62
N VAL A 121 -1.43 -14.73 1.41
CA VAL A 121 -0.19 -15.37 0.98
C VAL A 121 0.05 -16.59 1.83
N GLU A 122 0.28 -17.72 1.17
CA GLU A 122 0.77 -18.95 1.78
C GLU A 122 2.21 -19.17 1.34
N LEU A 123 3.11 -19.41 2.29
CA LEU A 123 4.51 -19.73 2.09
C LEU A 123 4.76 -21.18 2.50
N SER A 124 5.31 -21.97 1.59
CA SER A 124 5.63 -23.38 1.84
C SER A 124 7.07 -23.70 1.46
N ARG A 125 7.66 -24.70 2.10
CA ARG A 125 8.99 -25.25 1.79
C ARG A 125 8.91 -26.77 1.88
N ASP A 126 9.36 -27.47 0.85
CA ASP A 126 9.31 -28.94 0.77
C ASP A 126 7.91 -29.52 1.11
N ASP A 127 6.86 -28.90 0.55
CA ASP A 127 5.44 -29.19 0.79
C ASP A 127 4.94 -28.98 2.25
N GLU A 128 5.75 -28.38 3.12
CA GLU A 128 5.38 -27.99 4.48
C GLU A 128 5.07 -26.48 4.57
N LEU A 129 3.94 -26.13 5.19
CA LEU A 129 3.53 -24.75 5.41
C LEU A 129 4.49 -24.06 6.39
N VAL A 130 5.07 -22.93 5.95
CA VAL A 130 5.93 -22.06 6.75
C VAL A 130 5.09 -20.96 7.41
N SER A 131 4.23 -20.30 6.64
CA SER A 131 3.37 -19.20 7.10
C SER A 131 2.18 -19.01 6.17
N GLU A 132 1.06 -18.53 6.70
CA GLU A 132 -0.13 -18.14 5.94
C GLU A 132 -0.70 -16.88 6.58
N GLU A 133 -0.89 -15.82 5.80
CA GLU A 133 -1.40 -14.54 6.31
C GLU A 133 -2.32 -13.85 5.30
N VAL A 134 -3.35 -13.17 5.80
CA VAL A 134 -4.07 -12.14 5.04
C VAL A 134 -3.23 -10.88 5.10
N ILE A 135 -2.78 -10.39 3.95
CA ILE A 135 -1.84 -9.27 3.88
C ILE A 135 -2.57 -7.93 3.78
N TYR A 136 -1.98 -6.88 4.36
CA TYR A 136 -2.62 -5.58 4.47
C TYR A 136 -2.69 -4.89 3.11
N ALA A 137 -3.80 -4.20 2.83
CA ALA A 137 -3.84 -3.20 1.77
C ALA A 137 -3.05 -1.97 2.24
N MET A 138 -2.03 -1.54 1.50
CA MET A 138 -1.07 -0.54 1.93
C MET A 138 -0.90 0.59 0.90
N LEU A 139 -0.48 1.76 1.39
CA LEU A 139 -0.07 2.90 0.58
C LEU A 139 1.35 3.33 0.97
N SER A 140 2.26 3.39 -0.01
CA SER A 140 3.60 3.95 0.18
C SER A 140 3.93 4.98 -0.89
N GLN A 141 4.85 5.89 -0.57
CA GLN A 141 5.33 6.89 -1.52
C GLN A 141 6.06 6.25 -2.71
N ARG A 142 6.73 5.10 -2.47
CA ARG A 142 7.57 4.45 -3.47
C ARG A 142 6.81 3.48 -4.38
N MET A 143 5.81 2.75 -3.86
CA MET A 143 5.09 1.72 -4.63
C MET A 143 3.63 2.07 -4.92
N GLY A 144 3.09 3.16 -4.36
CA GLY A 144 1.66 3.43 -4.48
C GLY A 144 0.85 2.42 -3.69
N PHE A 145 -0.34 2.10 -4.20
CA PHE A 145 -1.20 1.09 -3.59
C PHE A 145 -0.66 -0.30 -3.90
N HIS A 146 -0.48 -1.10 -2.86
CA HIS A 146 0.01 -2.47 -2.92
C HIS A 146 -0.54 -3.25 -1.72
N TYR A 147 -0.24 -4.54 -1.65
CA TYR A 147 -0.50 -5.35 -0.48
C TYR A 147 0.80 -5.78 0.16
N GLY A 148 0.86 -5.93 1.47
CA GLY A 148 2.08 -6.43 2.11
C GLY A 148 1.94 -6.80 3.57
N ALA A 149 2.91 -7.59 4.04
CA ALA A 149 3.10 -7.96 5.44
C ALA A 149 4.55 -8.42 5.66
N ASN A 150 4.98 -8.45 6.92
CA ASN A 150 6.25 -9.06 7.29
C ASN A 150 6.07 -10.58 7.45
N PHE A 151 7.08 -11.35 7.06
CA PHE A 151 7.09 -12.80 7.15
C PHE A 151 8.40 -13.31 7.71
N GLY A 152 8.30 -14.33 8.58
CA GLY A 152 9.41 -15.20 8.94
C GLY A 152 9.54 -16.35 7.94
N LEU A 153 10.75 -16.56 7.44
CA LEU A 153 11.09 -17.56 6.44
C LEU A 153 11.84 -18.74 7.08
N GLY A 154 12.63 -18.51 8.14
CA GLY A 154 13.39 -19.57 8.80
C GLY A 154 14.70 -19.92 8.08
N GLY A 155 15.28 -18.95 7.38
CA GLY A 155 16.63 -19.00 6.78
C GLY A 155 16.67 -19.26 5.28
N ASP A 156 17.84 -19.07 4.67
CA ASP A 156 18.06 -19.21 3.22
C ASP A 156 17.47 -20.49 2.59
N GLY A 157 16.94 -20.36 1.38
CA GLY A 157 16.46 -21.48 0.57
C GLY A 157 15.39 -21.09 -0.44
N THR A 158 14.77 -22.11 -1.03
CA THR A 158 13.65 -21.94 -1.97
C THR A 158 12.33 -22.17 -1.25
N TYR A 159 11.37 -21.30 -1.53
CA TYR A 159 10.01 -21.36 -1.02
C TYR A 159 9.03 -21.36 -2.20
N GLU A 160 7.88 -21.97 -2.01
CA GLU A 160 6.73 -21.77 -2.87
C GLU A 160 5.84 -20.69 -2.24
N VAL A 161 5.48 -19.67 -3.02
CA VAL A 161 4.55 -18.61 -2.60
C VAL A 161 3.26 -18.74 -3.39
N ARG A 162 2.17 -19.07 -2.70
CA ARG A 162 0.83 -19.03 -3.28
C ARG A 162 0.15 -17.72 -2.87
N VAL A 163 -0.15 -16.89 -3.85
CA VAL A 163 -0.93 -15.66 -3.67
C VAL A 163 -2.37 -15.93 -4.06
N ASN A 164 -3.29 -15.77 -3.11
CA ASN A 164 -4.72 -15.85 -3.35
C ASN A 164 -5.29 -14.43 -3.45
N VAL A 165 -6.03 -14.15 -4.52
CA VAL A 165 -6.64 -12.86 -4.84
C VAL A 165 -8.15 -13.02 -4.82
N GLY A 166 -8.83 -12.22 -3.99
CA GLY A 166 -10.29 -12.19 -3.89
C GLY A 166 -10.94 -11.60 -5.15
N ALA A 167 -12.24 -11.85 -5.32
CA ALA A 167 -13.04 -11.10 -6.29
C ALA A 167 -13.15 -9.63 -5.88
N THR A 168 -13.27 -8.74 -6.86
CA THR A 168 -13.42 -7.30 -6.60
C THR A 168 -14.89 -6.88 -6.53
N SER A 169 -15.22 -6.02 -5.56
CA SER A 169 -16.54 -5.38 -5.41
C SER A 169 -16.68 -4.08 -6.22
N LEU A 170 -15.65 -3.68 -6.96
CA LEU A 170 -15.65 -2.45 -7.74
C LEU A 170 -16.66 -2.49 -8.88
N ASN A 171 -17.28 -1.34 -9.16
CA ASN A 171 -17.94 -1.12 -10.45
C ASN A 171 -16.89 -1.14 -11.55
N ARG A 172 -17.12 -1.89 -12.61
CA ARG A 172 -16.16 -2.06 -13.71
C ARG A 172 -16.75 -1.55 -15.00
N PHE A 173 -16.00 -0.72 -15.71
CA PHE A 173 -16.45 -0.04 -16.92
C PHE A 173 -15.55 -0.39 -18.12
N GLY A 174 -16.08 -0.13 -19.32
CA GLY A 174 -15.36 -0.34 -20.57
C GLY A 174 -14.87 -1.77 -20.73
N GLU A 175 -13.59 -1.93 -21.03
CA GLU A 175 -12.93 -3.23 -21.24
C GLU A 175 -12.86 -4.10 -19.97
N LEU A 176 -13.06 -3.50 -18.79
CA LEU A 176 -13.03 -4.22 -17.51
C LEU A 176 -14.41 -4.78 -17.11
N ALA A 177 -15.47 -4.45 -17.85
CA ALA A 177 -16.81 -4.95 -17.58
C ALA A 177 -16.84 -6.49 -17.62
N GLY A 178 -17.33 -7.10 -16.54
CA GLY A 178 -17.40 -8.56 -16.39
C GLY A 178 -16.08 -9.26 -16.04
N ARG A 179 -14.98 -8.53 -15.83
CA ARG A 179 -13.72 -9.10 -15.33
C ARG A 179 -13.72 -9.19 -13.80
N PHE A 180 -12.83 -10.01 -13.24
CA PHE A 180 -12.55 -10.06 -11.79
C PHE A 180 -13.71 -10.52 -10.90
N GLU A 181 -14.67 -11.25 -11.46
CA GLU A 181 -15.90 -11.68 -10.78
C GLU A 181 -15.67 -12.84 -9.80
N SER A 182 -14.57 -13.57 -9.95
CA SER A 182 -14.23 -14.73 -9.14
C SER A 182 -12.85 -14.60 -8.51
N PRO A 183 -12.64 -15.17 -7.31
CA PRO A 183 -11.31 -15.26 -6.74
C PRO A 183 -10.41 -16.15 -7.61
N ALA A 184 -9.11 -15.88 -7.56
CA ALA A 184 -8.09 -16.60 -8.31
C ALA A 184 -6.80 -16.71 -7.49
N SER A 185 -5.88 -17.55 -7.91
CA SER A 185 -4.59 -17.72 -7.24
C SER A 185 -3.46 -17.89 -8.24
N ALA A 186 -2.26 -17.45 -7.86
CA ALA A 186 -1.02 -17.72 -8.57
C ALA A 186 0.02 -18.32 -7.62
N THR A 187 0.91 -19.15 -8.17
CA THR A 187 2.04 -19.73 -7.43
C THR A 187 3.33 -19.27 -8.07
N LEU A 188 4.30 -18.85 -7.25
CA LEU A 188 5.65 -18.44 -7.67
C LEU A 188 6.71 -19.14 -6.82
N ASP A 189 7.82 -19.50 -7.46
CA ASP A 189 9.03 -19.91 -6.75
C ASP A 189 9.77 -18.68 -6.21
N PHE A 190 10.14 -18.73 -4.92
CA PHE A 190 10.87 -17.68 -4.23
C PHE A 190 12.20 -18.21 -3.70
N GLU A 191 13.27 -17.93 -4.43
CA GLU A 191 14.63 -18.13 -3.96
C GLU A 191 15.05 -16.96 -3.05
N PHE A 192 15.32 -17.27 -1.79
CA PHE A 192 15.69 -16.30 -0.77
C PHE A 192 17.06 -16.60 -0.17
N THR A 193 17.87 -15.56 -0.03
CA THR A 193 19.00 -15.54 0.89
C THR A 193 19.00 -14.25 1.69
N GLU A 194 19.42 -14.30 2.96
CA GLU A 194 19.64 -13.10 3.78
C GLU A 194 20.59 -12.13 3.09
N ARG A 195 21.62 -12.66 2.42
CA ARG A 195 22.56 -11.88 1.63
C ARG A 195 21.86 -11.09 0.53
N ASP A 196 20.92 -11.71 -0.17
CA ASP A 196 20.19 -11.05 -1.25
C ASP A 196 19.33 -9.90 -0.74
N ARG A 197 18.69 -10.06 0.42
CA ARG A 197 17.99 -8.97 1.11
C ARG A 197 18.97 -7.88 1.55
N ASP A 198 20.08 -8.27 2.16
CA ASP A 198 21.04 -7.33 2.74
C ASP A 198 21.82 -6.54 1.68
N ASP A 199 21.86 -7.02 0.44
CA ASP A 199 22.39 -6.30 -0.74
C ASP A 199 21.37 -5.31 -1.34
N ILE A 200 20.13 -5.20 -0.82
CA ILE A 200 19.13 -4.23 -1.30
C ILE A 200 19.59 -2.80 -1.01
N PRO A 201 19.56 -1.87 -2.00
CA PRO A 201 19.98 -0.50 -1.80
C PRO A 201 19.16 0.20 -0.72
N TYR A 202 19.85 0.85 0.21
CA TYR A 202 19.27 1.59 1.31
C TYR A 202 19.88 2.98 1.39
N THR A 203 19.07 4.03 1.51
CA THR A 203 19.54 5.43 1.50
C THR A 203 18.83 6.26 2.54
N MET A 204 19.61 6.83 3.47
CA MET A 204 19.14 7.78 4.45
C MET A 204 18.83 9.14 3.82
N LEU A 205 17.80 9.81 4.32
CA LEU A 205 17.34 11.12 3.84
C LEU A 205 17.53 12.21 4.91
N ASP A 206 18.67 12.19 5.60
CA ASP A 206 18.90 13.03 6.79
C ASP A 206 18.70 14.54 6.57
N ASP A 207 19.00 15.03 5.36
CA ASP A 207 18.89 16.46 5.02
C ASP A 207 17.45 16.93 4.75
N LYS A 208 16.50 16.00 4.56
CA LYS A 208 15.11 16.31 4.14
C LYS A 208 14.04 15.62 4.97
N LYS A 209 14.40 14.63 5.81
CA LYS A 209 13.43 13.84 6.57
C LYS A 209 12.53 14.76 7.42
N GLY A 210 11.23 14.57 7.31
CA GLY A 210 10.23 15.40 8.01
C GLY A 210 9.77 16.63 7.24
N ASP A 211 10.42 17.02 6.15
CA ASP A 211 9.95 18.13 5.31
C ASP A 211 8.63 17.73 4.62
N PRO A 212 7.63 18.64 4.53
CA PRO A 212 6.45 18.42 3.70
C PRO A 212 6.84 18.04 2.26
N GLY A 213 6.31 16.92 1.76
CA GLY A 213 6.75 16.36 0.49
C GLY A 213 6.52 14.87 0.37
N ALA A 214 7.00 14.31 -0.74
CA ALA A 214 7.11 12.87 -0.92
C ALA A 214 8.34 12.52 -1.76
N VAL A 215 8.88 11.33 -1.55
CA VAL A 215 9.92 10.78 -2.42
C VAL A 215 9.33 10.34 -3.76
N LYS A 216 10.17 10.29 -4.79
CA LYS A 216 9.76 9.83 -6.12
C LYS A 216 9.37 8.34 -6.04
N PRO A 217 8.27 7.92 -6.69
CA PRO A 217 7.93 6.51 -6.82
C PRO A 217 9.03 5.74 -7.54
N MET A 218 9.21 4.49 -7.15
CA MET A 218 10.15 3.58 -7.80
C MET A 218 9.66 3.23 -9.20
N GLU A 219 10.57 3.10 -10.15
CA GLU A 219 10.23 2.56 -11.47
C GLU A 219 10.20 1.03 -11.37
N MET A 220 9.05 0.43 -11.63
CA MET A 220 8.80 -1.02 -11.48
C MET A 220 8.65 -1.72 -12.84
N GLU A 221 9.31 -1.18 -13.87
CA GLU A 221 9.23 -1.61 -15.28
C GLU A 221 7.80 -1.92 -15.74
N MET A 222 7.41 -3.20 -15.74
CA MET A 222 6.15 -3.71 -16.27
C MET A 222 5.01 -3.77 -15.23
N VAL A 223 5.24 -3.34 -14.00
CA VAL A 223 4.24 -3.38 -12.92
C VAL A 223 3.66 -1.98 -12.68
N PRO A 224 2.34 -1.80 -12.81
CA PRO A 224 1.70 -0.49 -12.63
C PRO A 224 1.63 -0.10 -11.15
N LEU A 225 1.91 1.17 -10.86
CA LEU A 225 1.92 1.76 -9.51
C LEU A 225 0.53 2.22 -9.01
N GLY A 226 -0.52 2.06 -9.82
CA GLY A 226 -1.81 2.70 -9.56
C GLY A 226 -1.68 4.23 -9.55
N ARG A 227 -1.15 4.82 -10.62
CA ARG A 227 -1.08 6.28 -10.77
C ARG A 227 -2.24 6.78 -11.63
N ALA A 228 -2.92 7.82 -11.18
CA ALA A 228 -3.95 8.48 -11.96
C ALA A 228 -3.37 9.11 -13.25
N PRO A 229 -4.14 9.15 -14.35
CA PRO A 229 -3.75 9.83 -15.58
C PRO A 229 -3.30 11.28 -15.36
N GLU A 230 -2.49 11.81 -16.28
CA GLU A 230 -2.10 13.24 -16.22
C GLU A 230 -3.29 14.17 -16.45
N THR A 231 -4.16 13.77 -17.36
CA THR A 231 -5.42 14.44 -17.65
C THR A 231 -6.50 13.37 -17.62
N LEU A 232 -7.54 13.58 -16.81
CA LEU A 232 -8.71 12.70 -16.82
C LEU A 232 -9.52 12.97 -18.10
N PRO A 233 -10.12 11.94 -18.73
CA PRO A 233 -11.03 12.13 -19.84
C PRO A 233 -12.29 12.89 -19.40
N GLY A 234 -12.99 13.49 -20.37
CA GLY A 234 -14.21 14.26 -20.16
C GLY A 234 -14.00 15.75 -19.87
N ASP A 235 -15.06 16.39 -19.41
CA ASP A 235 -15.08 17.81 -19.07
C ASP A 235 -14.61 18.02 -17.63
N ARG A 236 -13.59 18.85 -17.43
CA ARG A 236 -13.00 19.11 -16.12
C ARG A 236 -13.97 19.88 -15.21
N LEU A 237 -14.22 19.32 -14.02
CA LEU A 237 -15.04 19.94 -12.96
C LEU A 237 -14.20 20.67 -11.89
N GLY A 238 -12.88 20.64 -12.05
CA GLY A 238 -11.93 21.29 -11.14
C GLY A 238 -11.21 20.30 -10.23
N SER A 239 -10.48 20.84 -9.27
CA SER A 239 -9.79 20.06 -8.23
C SER A 239 -9.81 20.77 -6.89
N GLY A 240 -9.66 20.01 -5.81
CA GLY A 240 -9.57 20.50 -4.45
C GLY A 240 -8.56 19.71 -3.60
N MET A 241 -8.20 20.27 -2.46
CA MET A 241 -7.32 19.63 -1.46
C MET A 241 -8.11 19.41 -0.18
N ALA A 242 -8.13 18.17 0.32
CA ALA A 242 -8.81 17.80 1.56
C ALA A 242 -7.86 16.95 2.41
N SER A 243 -7.44 17.40 3.60
CA SER A 243 -6.49 16.66 4.45
C SER A 243 -5.17 16.25 3.75
N GLY A 244 -4.67 17.09 2.84
CA GLY A 244 -3.52 16.76 2.00
C GLY A 244 -3.81 15.79 0.84
N LEU A 245 -5.03 15.26 0.72
CA LEU A 245 -5.50 14.47 -0.42
C LEU A 245 -5.92 15.38 -1.56
N ARG A 246 -5.50 15.08 -2.78
CA ARG A 246 -5.91 15.80 -3.98
C ARG A 246 -7.13 15.12 -4.59
N LEU A 247 -8.23 15.85 -4.71
CA LEU A 247 -9.47 15.38 -5.34
C LEU A 247 -9.63 16.07 -6.70
N VAL A 248 -9.83 15.30 -7.77
CA VAL A 248 -9.97 15.82 -9.14
C VAL A 248 -11.26 15.31 -9.74
N GLY A 249 -12.14 16.22 -10.15
CA GLY A 249 -13.44 15.88 -10.74
C GLY A 249 -13.46 16.01 -12.25
N THR A 250 -14.14 15.07 -12.90
CA THR A 250 -14.47 15.13 -14.33
C THR A 250 -15.91 14.65 -14.58
N ALA A 251 -16.52 15.20 -15.63
CA ALA A 251 -17.84 14.82 -16.14
C ALA A 251 -17.68 14.11 -17.49
N ILE A 252 -18.26 12.91 -17.62
CA ILE A 252 -18.07 12.06 -18.80
C ILE A 252 -19.42 11.62 -19.34
N SER A 253 -19.69 11.92 -20.60
CA SER A 253 -20.89 11.46 -21.31
C SER A 253 -20.51 10.40 -22.33
N GLU A 254 -20.26 9.18 -21.85
CA GLU A 254 -19.94 8.03 -22.70
C GLU A 254 -20.86 6.84 -22.41
N PRO A 255 -21.26 6.06 -23.44
CA PRO A 255 -22.23 4.97 -23.28
C PRO A 255 -21.84 3.91 -22.23
N ARG A 256 -20.54 3.71 -21.98
CA ARG A 256 -20.06 2.75 -20.98
C ARG A 256 -20.44 3.11 -19.55
N PHE A 257 -20.77 4.38 -19.28
CA PHE A 257 -21.22 4.86 -17.97
C PHE A 257 -22.74 5.03 -17.87
N GLY A 258 -23.50 4.69 -18.92
CA GLY A 258 -24.95 4.85 -18.98
C GLY A 258 -25.40 6.03 -19.84
N GLU A 259 -26.69 6.38 -19.73
CA GLU A 259 -27.32 7.44 -20.53
C GLU A 259 -27.07 8.85 -19.95
N ASP A 260 -26.94 8.95 -18.62
CA ASP A 260 -26.65 10.19 -17.92
C ASP A 260 -25.13 10.49 -17.89
N THR A 261 -24.78 11.73 -17.52
CA THR A 261 -23.38 12.12 -17.39
C THR A 261 -22.79 11.55 -16.11
N TYR A 262 -21.63 10.93 -16.23
CA TYR A 262 -20.93 10.31 -15.11
C TYR A 262 -20.00 11.31 -14.43
N LEU A 263 -20.20 11.52 -13.13
CA LEU A 263 -19.26 12.21 -12.26
C LEU A 263 -18.20 11.21 -11.82
N ALA A 264 -16.93 11.47 -12.13
CA ALA A 264 -15.80 10.72 -11.60
C ALA A 264 -14.87 11.62 -10.79
N ILE A 265 -14.58 11.21 -9.55
CA ILE A 265 -13.60 11.82 -8.65
C ILE A 265 -12.39 10.90 -8.54
N SER A 266 -11.25 11.38 -9.00
CA SER A 266 -9.96 10.72 -8.77
C SER A 266 -9.32 11.26 -7.51
N ALA A 267 -9.18 10.39 -6.51
CA ALA A 267 -8.50 10.70 -5.25
C ALA A 267 -7.03 10.30 -5.31
N GLN A 268 -6.17 11.28 -5.10
CA GLN A 268 -4.76 11.20 -5.46
C GLN A 268 -3.88 11.72 -4.33
N THR A 269 -2.72 11.08 -4.14
CA THR A 269 -1.63 11.66 -3.35
C THR A 269 -1.18 12.98 -3.99
N PRO A 270 -0.81 14.00 -3.17
CA PRO A 270 -0.61 15.36 -3.64
C PRO A 270 0.61 15.53 -4.56
N TYR A 271 1.66 14.74 -4.33
CA TYR A 271 2.94 14.91 -5.01
C TYR A 271 3.13 13.95 -6.20
N ASN A 272 2.53 12.76 -6.15
CA ASN A 272 2.87 11.65 -7.05
C ASN A 272 1.68 11.09 -7.85
N ARG A 273 0.46 11.64 -7.66
CA ARG A 273 -0.78 11.18 -8.31
C ARG A 273 -1.10 9.70 -8.12
N LEU A 274 -0.55 9.07 -7.09
CA LEU A 274 -0.88 7.69 -6.71
C LEU A 274 -2.34 7.68 -6.24
N VAL A 275 -3.15 6.76 -6.76
CA VAL A 275 -4.56 6.65 -6.39
C VAL A 275 -4.70 6.18 -4.95
N VAL A 276 -5.72 6.67 -4.27
CA VAL A 276 -5.98 6.34 -2.86
C VAL A 276 -7.36 5.68 -2.76
N PRO A 277 -7.43 4.35 -2.61
CA PRO A 277 -8.68 3.60 -2.51
C PRO A 277 -9.17 3.47 -1.06
N ARG A 278 -10.25 2.71 -0.88
CA ARG A 278 -10.82 2.31 0.43
C ARG A 278 -11.23 3.46 1.35
N MET A 279 -11.66 4.58 0.78
CA MET A 279 -12.36 5.65 1.50
C MET A 279 -13.87 5.65 1.18
N GLY A 280 -14.66 6.25 2.07
CA GLY A 280 -16.04 6.65 1.82
C GLY A 280 -16.07 8.07 1.28
N LEU A 281 -16.80 8.31 0.19
CA LEU A 281 -16.86 9.60 -0.47
C LEU A 281 -18.30 9.93 -0.84
N SER A 282 -18.74 11.14 -0.53
CA SER A 282 -20.01 11.71 -0.94
C SER A 282 -19.79 13.00 -1.72
N ALA A 283 -20.74 13.35 -2.57
CA ALA A 283 -20.70 14.61 -3.31
C ALA A 283 -22.07 15.26 -3.40
N THR A 284 -22.06 16.59 -3.38
CA THR A 284 -23.22 17.43 -3.68
C THR A 284 -22.93 18.19 -4.97
N VAL A 285 -23.81 18.05 -5.95
CA VAL A 285 -23.75 18.77 -7.23
C VAL A 285 -24.91 19.74 -7.31
N SER A 286 -24.59 21.03 -7.51
CA SER A 286 -25.58 22.10 -7.58
C SER A 286 -25.40 22.98 -8.81
N GLY A 287 -26.50 23.29 -9.49
CA GLY A 287 -26.50 24.09 -10.73
C GLY A 287 -27.86 24.68 -11.05
N GLY A 288 -27.88 25.89 -11.61
CA GLY A 288 -29.14 26.57 -11.94
C GLY A 288 -30.07 26.83 -10.74
N GLY A 289 -29.52 26.88 -9.53
CA GLY A 289 -30.27 27.05 -8.28
C GLY A 289 -30.92 25.78 -7.72
N LEU A 290 -30.58 24.60 -8.25
CA LEU A 290 -31.09 23.30 -7.81
C LEU A 290 -29.94 22.36 -7.44
N VAL A 291 -30.18 21.49 -6.45
CA VAL A 291 -29.32 20.33 -6.15
C VAL A 291 -29.69 19.21 -7.13
N ARG A 292 -28.72 18.73 -7.91
CA ARG A 292 -28.90 17.67 -8.91
C ARG A 292 -28.53 16.29 -8.37
N PHE A 293 -27.59 16.25 -7.44
CA PHE A 293 -27.07 15.04 -6.82
C PHE A 293 -26.59 15.39 -5.40
N ASP A 294 -26.86 14.51 -4.45
CA ASP A 294 -26.46 14.64 -3.05
C ASP A 294 -26.45 13.24 -2.43
N ASP A 295 -25.41 12.46 -2.75
CA ASP A 295 -25.31 11.05 -2.33
C ASP A 295 -23.85 10.58 -2.35
N ARG A 296 -23.64 9.31 -1.98
CA ARG A 296 -22.37 8.60 -2.03
C ARG A 296 -21.90 8.36 -3.47
N LEU A 297 -20.59 8.42 -3.64
CA LEU A 297 -19.89 8.03 -4.86
C LEU A 297 -19.35 6.60 -4.70
N GLU A 298 -19.68 5.73 -5.65
CA GLU A 298 -19.27 4.32 -5.60
C GLU A 298 -17.88 4.11 -6.21
N PRO A 299 -17.07 3.20 -5.65
CA PRO A 299 -15.74 2.95 -6.18
C PRO A 299 -15.84 2.22 -7.54
N GLY A 300 -15.09 2.73 -8.50
CA GLY A 300 -15.14 2.34 -9.91
C GLY A 300 -13.75 2.08 -10.48
N LEU A 301 -13.70 1.25 -11.51
CA LEU A 301 -12.51 0.90 -12.25
C LEU A 301 -12.79 0.99 -13.75
N ASP A 302 -11.98 1.81 -14.42
CA ASP A 302 -12.07 2.04 -15.86
C ASP A 302 -10.63 2.15 -16.43
N PRO A 303 -10.35 1.64 -17.64
CA PRO A 303 -9.01 1.70 -18.21
C PRO A 303 -8.45 3.12 -18.40
N GLU A 304 -9.30 4.10 -18.71
CA GLU A 304 -8.90 5.47 -19.02
C GLU A 304 -8.87 6.35 -17.78
N LEU A 305 -9.73 6.10 -16.79
CA LEU A 305 -9.74 6.81 -15.50
C LEU A 305 -8.79 6.19 -14.47
N GLY A 306 -8.53 4.90 -14.57
CA GLY A 306 -8.03 4.08 -13.47
C GLY A 306 -9.08 3.93 -12.37
N PHE A 307 -8.61 3.71 -11.13
CA PHE A 307 -9.49 3.69 -9.97
C PHE A 307 -10.02 5.09 -9.64
N HIS A 308 -11.32 5.19 -9.40
CA HIS A 308 -12.03 6.43 -9.10
C HIS A 308 -13.26 6.18 -8.23
N TYR A 309 -13.91 7.25 -7.79
CA TYR A 309 -15.22 7.24 -7.13
C TYR A 309 -16.21 7.96 -8.01
N GLY A 310 -17.40 7.41 -8.26
CA GLY A 310 -18.32 8.07 -9.17
C GLY A 310 -19.78 7.65 -9.08
N ALA A 311 -20.61 8.44 -9.76
CA ALA A 311 -22.05 8.25 -9.87
C ALA A 311 -22.58 8.91 -11.14
N THR A 312 -23.71 8.42 -11.66
CA THR A 312 -24.43 9.08 -12.76
C THR A 312 -25.23 10.27 -12.22
N VAL A 313 -25.05 11.44 -12.82
CA VAL A 313 -25.69 12.70 -12.44
C VAL A 313 -26.45 13.28 -13.64
N PRO A 314 -27.79 13.37 -13.58
CA PRO A 314 -28.59 13.89 -14.67
C PRO A 314 -28.24 15.35 -15.00
N SER A 315 -27.97 15.61 -16.28
CA SER A 315 -27.66 16.94 -16.80
C SER A 315 -26.50 17.66 -16.08
N LEU A 316 -25.49 16.90 -15.60
CA LEU A 316 -24.26 17.47 -15.07
C LEU A 316 -23.54 18.29 -16.15
N SER A 317 -23.05 19.46 -15.76
CA SER A 317 -22.30 20.37 -16.62
C SER A 317 -21.03 20.85 -15.92
N ALA A 318 -20.03 21.28 -16.71
CA ALA A 318 -18.81 21.89 -16.21
C ALA A 318 -19.03 23.20 -15.42
N ASP A 319 -20.19 23.85 -15.61
CA ASP A 319 -20.57 25.06 -14.86
C ASP A 319 -21.21 24.75 -13.48
N ASP A 320 -21.51 23.48 -13.19
CA ASP A 320 -22.08 23.08 -11.92
C ASP A 320 -21.04 23.17 -10.79
N THR A 321 -21.51 23.48 -9.59
CA THR A 321 -20.68 23.42 -8.39
C THR A 321 -20.66 22.00 -7.85
N VAL A 322 -19.46 21.46 -7.65
CA VAL A 322 -19.24 20.15 -7.03
C VAL A 322 -18.53 20.34 -5.69
N GLU A 323 -19.19 19.89 -4.63
CA GLU A 323 -18.64 19.79 -3.28
C GLU A 323 -18.47 18.32 -2.93
N VAL A 324 -17.33 17.95 -2.35
CA VAL A 324 -16.96 16.58 -2.05
C VAL A 324 -16.62 16.47 -0.57
N LEU A 325 -17.12 15.43 0.09
CA LEU A 325 -16.81 15.09 1.48
C LEU A 325 -16.25 13.66 1.53
N VAL A 326 -15.14 13.49 2.25
CA VAL A 326 -14.62 12.17 2.59
C VAL A 326 -15.29 11.75 3.90
N ASP A 327 -16.30 10.88 3.80
CA ASP A 327 -17.09 10.43 4.95
C ASP A 327 -16.31 9.46 5.85
N THR A 328 -15.38 8.71 5.24
CA THR A 328 -14.53 7.74 5.94
C THR A 328 -13.12 7.83 5.34
N PRO A 329 -12.08 8.09 6.14
CA PRO A 329 -10.70 8.15 5.66
C PRO A 329 -10.26 6.87 4.94
N PRO A 330 -9.23 6.94 4.08
CA PRO A 330 -8.69 5.77 3.41
C PRO A 330 -8.28 4.66 4.40
N GLN A 331 -9.00 3.54 4.35
CA GLN A 331 -8.79 2.34 5.18
C GLN A 331 -7.67 1.47 4.59
N VAL A 332 -6.48 2.07 4.50
CA VAL A 332 -5.25 1.42 4.04
C VAL A 332 -4.17 1.60 5.09
N ALA A 333 -3.35 0.57 5.26
CA ALA A 333 -2.13 0.70 6.03
C ALA A 333 -1.16 1.66 5.32
N ARG A 334 -0.29 2.31 6.09
CA ARG A 334 0.58 3.39 5.61
C ARG A 334 2.02 3.08 5.97
N HIS A 335 2.89 3.31 5.01
CA HIS A 335 4.33 3.38 5.25
C HIS A 335 4.71 4.77 5.78
N GLU A 336 5.93 4.89 6.32
CA GLU A 336 6.45 6.16 6.81
C GLU A 336 6.40 7.25 5.72
N GLY A 337 6.02 8.46 6.12
CA GLY A 337 5.80 9.60 5.24
C GLY A 337 4.34 9.78 4.85
N TYR A 338 3.46 8.81 5.14
CA TYR A 338 2.02 8.92 4.96
C TYR A 338 1.22 8.61 6.22
N GLU A 339 1.82 8.09 7.28
CA GLU A 339 1.12 7.61 8.47
C GLU A 339 0.31 8.70 9.20
N THR A 340 0.69 9.97 9.08
CA THR A 340 -0.02 11.12 9.66
C THR A 340 -0.92 11.86 8.67
N ALA A 341 -1.01 11.39 7.42
CA ALA A 341 -1.78 12.03 6.35
C ALA A 341 -3.17 11.41 6.21
N PHE A 342 -4.10 12.16 5.60
CA PHE A 342 -5.43 11.66 5.18
C PHE A 342 -6.28 11.12 6.34
N LEU A 343 -6.43 11.92 7.41
CA LEU A 343 -7.14 11.52 8.63
C LEU A 343 -8.42 12.34 8.87
N GLU A 344 -8.31 13.66 8.80
CA GLU A 344 -9.40 14.58 9.14
C GLU A 344 -9.86 15.37 7.91
N PHE A 345 -11.14 15.29 7.56
CA PHE A 345 -11.65 15.86 6.31
C PHE A 345 -12.80 16.83 6.54
N ASP A 346 -12.71 17.97 5.84
CA ASP A 346 -13.79 18.92 5.66
C ASP A 346 -14.34 18.82 4.23
N THR A 347 -15.58 19.28 4.05
CA THR A 347 -16.16 19.44 2.72
C THR A 347 -15.28 20.35 1.86
N THR A 348 -14.93 19.86 0.67
CA THR A 348 -14.04 20.55 -0.25
C THR A 348 -14.76 20.81 -1.56
N ARG A 349 -14.80 22.08 -1.97
CA ARG A 349 -15.30 22.48 -3.28
C ARG A 349 -14.23 22.29 -4.35
N LEU A 350 -14.62 21.74 -5.50
CA LEU A 350 -13.75 21.65 -6.67
C LEU A 350 -13.70 23.01 -7.38
N THR A 351 -12.48 23.46 -7.74
CA THR A 351 -12.22 24.75 -8.40
C THR A 351 -11.28 24.65 -9.58
#